data_AF-A0A7W7AN30-F1
#
_entry.id   AF-A0A7W7AN30-F1
#
_cell.length_a   1.000
_cell.length_b   1.000
_cell.length_c   1.000
_cell.angle_alpha   90.00
_cell.angle_beta   90.00
_cell.angle_gamma   90.00
#
_symmetry.space_group_name_H-M   'P 1'
#
loop_
_entity.id
_entity.type
_entity.pdbx_description
1 polymer ?
#
loop_
_entity_poly.entity_id
_entity_poly.type
_entity_poly.pdbx_seq_one_letter_code
_entity_poly.pdbx_strand_id
1 'polypeptide(L)' 'MARYNHAYTLAFSLVSNDDKGHDVDARQLRAALLARIIDLDNEGTWIEATGAPFDSYLEPEEPS' A
#
# COMPACT_ATOMS: atom_id res chain seq x y z
N MET A 1 -13.54 23.03 -8.11
CA MET A 1 -13.00 21.94 -8.96
C MET A 1 -13.36 20.63 -8.28
N ALA A 2 -13.82 19.63 -9.03
CA ALA A 2 -14.12 18.31 -8.45
C ALA A 2 -12.86 17.69 -7.85
N ARG A 3 -12.98 17.11 -6.65
CA ARG A 3 -11.93 16.34 -5.97
C ARG A 3 -12.25 14.86 -6.11
N TYR A 4 -11.23 14.04 -6.30
CA TYR A 4 -11.39 12.59 -6.41
C TYR A 4 -10.49 11.90 -5.40
N ASN A 5 -10.99 10.79 -4.88
CA ASN A 5 -10.27 9.88 -4.02
C ASN A 5 -10.00 8.60 -4.79
N HIS A 6 -8.75 8.16 -4.77
CA HIS A 6 -8.26 7.09 -5.61
C HIS A 6 -7.76 5.95 -4.72
N ALA A 7 -8.38 4.79 -4.88
CA ALA A 7 -7.97 3.59 -4.15
C ALA A 7 -6.90 2.84 -4.96
N TYR A 8 -5.77 2.57 -4.31
CA TYR A 8 -4.64 1.83 -4.89
C TYR A 8 -4.35 0.58 -4.07
N THR A 9 -3.77 -0.41 -4.74
CA THR A 9 -3.12 -1.55 -4.08
C THR A 9 -1.62 -1.41 -4.14
N LEU A 10 -0.93 -1.84 -3.09
CA LEU A 10 0.53 -1.98 -3.09
C LEU A 10 0.88 -3.40 -2.65
N ALA A 11 1.50 -4.16 -3.56
CA ALA A 11 1.99 -5.49 -3.25
C ALA A 11 3.32 -5.43 -2.49
N PHE A 12 3.45 -6.27 -1.46
CA PHE A 12 4.67 -6.47 -0.70
C PHE A 12 4.75 -7.91 -0.20
N SER A 13 5.97 -8.39 0.04
CA SER A 13 6.23 -9.71 0.60
C SER A 13 6.80 -9.58 2.00
N LEU A 14 6.49 -10.54 2.85
CA LEU A 14 7.11 -10.70 4.16
C LEU A 14 7.63 -12.13 4.29
N VAL A 15 8.73 -12.30 5.02
CA VAL A 15 9.26 -13.62 5.38
C VAL A 15 9.01 -13.82 6.87
N SER A 16 8.24 -14.85 7.23
CA SER A 16 8.05 -15.29 8.61
C SER A 16 8.84 -16.58 8.86
N ASN A 17 9.33 -16.76 10.08
CA ASN A 17 10.07 -17.96 10.51
C ASN A 17 9.16 -18.95 11.26
N ASP A 18 7.85 -18.90 11.01
CA ASP A 18 6.91 -19.89 11.53
C ASP A 18 6.98 -21.15 10.65
N ASP A 19 7.25 -22.30 11.26
CA ASP A 19 7.40 -23.60 10.58
C ASP A 19 6.17 -24.00 9.76
N LYS A 20 5.01 -23.38 10.01
CA LYS A 20 3.77 -23.61 9.26
C LYS A 20 3.37 -22.45 8.34
N GLY A 21 4.08 -21.31 8.39
CA GLY A 21 3.81 -20.13 7.56
C GLY A 21 2.39 -19.57 7.69
N HIS A 22 1.69 -19.85 8.80
CA HIS A 22 0.27 -19.51 8.95
C HIS A 22 0.05 -18.25 9.77
N ASP A 23 0.95 -17.93 10.70
CA ASP A 23 0.76 -16.79 11.58
C ASP A 23 1.70 -15.64 11.21
N VAL A 24 1.11 -14.58 10.66
CA VAL A 24 1.74 -13.27 10.50
C VAL A 24 1.01 -12.27 11.37
N ASP A 25 1.74 -11.56 12.23
CA ASP A 25 1.15 -10.55 13.09
C ASP A 25 1.17 -9.15 12.44
N ALA A 26 0.40 -8.23 13.03
CA ALA A 26 0.32 -6.85 12.55
C ALA A 26 1.68 -6.12 12.56
N ARG A 27 2.61 -6.51 13.45
CA ARG A 27 3.94 -5.89 13.52
C ARG A 27 4.80 -6.32 12.34
N GLN A 28 4.73 -7.59 11.95
CA GLN A 28 5.43 -8.13 10.78
C GLN A 28 4.90 -7.51 9.48
N LEU A 29 3.57 -7.41 9.33
CA LEU A 29 2.95 -6.74 8.18
C LEU A 29 3.40 -5.27 8.08
N ARG A 30 3.36 -4.54 9.21
CA ARG A 30 3.82 -3.15 9.25
C ARG A 30 5.30 -3.02 8.89
N ALA A 31 6.15 -3.88 9.42
CA ALA A 31 7.59 -3.86 9.12
C ALA A 31 7.87 -4.11 7.63
N ALA A 32 7.21 -5.11 7.04
CA ALA A 32 7.36 -5.44 5.62
C ALA A 32 6.86 -4.32 4.70
N LEU A 33 5.72 -3.70 5.03
CA LEU A 33 5.21 -2.56 4.27
C LEU A 33 6.16 -1.36 4.34
N LEU A 34 6.70 -1.05 5.52
CA LEU A 34 7.68 0.04 5.66
C LEU A 34 8.97 -0.21 4.89
N ALA A 35 9.46 -1.45 4.88
CA ALA A 35 10.60 -1.81 4.05
C ALA A 35 10.30 -1.58 2.55
N ARG A 36 9.11 -2.01 2.09
CA ARG A 36 8.70 -1.77 0.70
C ARG A 36 8.63 -0.28 0.36
N ILE A 37 8.18 0.57 1.27
CA ILE A 37 8.17 2.03 1.08
C ILE A 37 9.59 2.57 0.87
N ILE A 38 10.55 2.13 1.69
CA ILE A 38 11.96 2.53 1.55
C ILE A 38 12.53 2.09 0.20
N ASP A 39 12.23 0.87 -0.23
CA ASP A 39 12.67 0.36 -1.54
C ASP A 39 12.12 1.22 -2.68
N LEU A 40 10.82 1.56 -2.64
CA LEU A 40 10.18 2.41 -3.64
C LEU A 40 10.77 3.82 -3.68
N ASP A 41 11.12 4.39 -2.53
CA ASP A 41 11.77 5.70 -2.46
C ASP A 41 13.18 5.66 -3.08
N ASN A 42 13.93 4.58 -2.84
CA ASN A 42 15.27 4.41 -3.41
C ASN A 42 15.23 4.11 -4.92
N GLU A 43 14.27 3.30 -5.36
CA GLU A 43 14.10 2.89 -6.77
C GLU A 43 13.41 3.98 -7.61
N GLY A 44 12.59 4.83 -6.98
CA GLY A 44 11.78 5.83 -7.68
C GLY A 44 10.60 5.24 -8.47
N THR A 45 10.19 4.00 -8.19
CA THR A 45 9.24 3.21 -9.00
C THR A 45 7.82 3.15 -8.42
N TRP A 46 7.38 4.21 -7.75
CA TRP A 46 6.09 4.25 -7.06
C TRP A 46 4.91 3.98 -8.01
N ILE A 47 4.92 4.59 -9.20
CA ILE A 47 3.82 4.51 -10.16
C ILE A 47 3.75 3.14 -10.82
N GLU A 48 4.90 2.57 -11.16
CA GLU A 48 5.01 1.24 -11.77
C GLU A 48 4.58 0.15 -10.78
N ALA A 49 4.88 0.33 -9.49
CA ALA A 49 4.55 -0.65 -8.46
C ALA A 49 3.07 -0.64 -8.04
N THR A 50 2.40 0.50 -8.12
CA THR A 50 0.97 0.62 -7.77
C THR A 50 0.05 0.51 -8.99
N GLY A 51 0.55 0.84 -10.18
CA GLY A 51 -0.24 0.87 -11.41
C GLY A 51 -1.33 1.94 -11.38
N ALA A 52 -2.42 1.69 -12.11
CA ALA A 52 -3.61 2.54 -12.07
C ALA A 52 -4.42 2.26 -10.80
N PRO A 53 -5.16 3.25 -10.27
CA PRO A 53 -6.06 3.01 -9.15
C PRO A 53 -7.10 1.96 -9.54
N PHE A 54 -7.43 1.05 -8.62
CA PHE A 54 -8.46 0.05 -8.87
C PHE A 54 -9.87 0.62 -8.71
N ASP A 55 -10.01 1.73 -7.99
CA ASP A 55 -11.27 2.45 -7.84
C ASP A 55 -11.02 3.97 -7.69
N SER A 56 -12.00 4.78 -8.08
CA SER A 56 -11.93 6.24 -8.00
C SER A 56 -13.32 6.84 -7.82
N TYR A 57 -13.52 7.61 -6.75
CA TYR A 57 -14.80 8.22 -6.41
C TYR A 57 -14.69 9.73 -6.23
N LEU A 58 -15.79 10.44 -6.50
CA LEU A 58 -15.89 11.87 -6.23
C LEU A 58 -15.86 12.08 -4.71
N GLU A 59 -14.92 12.88 -4.24
CA GLU A 59 -14.83 13.29 -2.84
C GLU A 59 -15.86 14.41 -2.61
N PRO A 60 -16.90 14.18 -1.78
CA PRO A 60 -17.88 15.22 -1.49
C PRO A 60 -17.22 16.38 -0.74
N GLU A 61 -17.68 17.61 -0.98
CA GLU A 61 -17.26 18.76 -0.18
C GLU A 61 -17.77 18.53 1.26
N GLU A 62 -16.86 18.53 2.26
CA GLU A 62 -17.28 18.47 3.66
C GLU A 62 -18.18 19.68 3.95
N PRO A 63 -19.34 19.48 4.61
CA PRO A 63 -20.17 20.60 5.02
C PRO A 63 -19.38 21.45 6.02
N SER A 64 -19.17 22.72 5.66
CA SER A 64 -18.51 23.75 6.46
C SER A 64 -19.16 23.99 7.82
#